data_AF-A0A077W933-F1
#
_entry.id   AF-A0A077W933-F1
#
_cell.length_a   1.000
_cell.length_b   1.000
_cell.length_c   1.000
_cell.angle_alpha   90.00
_cell.angle_beta   90.00
_cell.angle_gamma   90.00
#
_symmetry.space_group_name_H-M   'P 1'
#
loop_
_entity.id
_entity.type
_entity.pdbx_description
1 polymer ?
#
loop_
_entity_poly.entity_id
_entity_poly.type
_entity_poly.pdbx_seq_one_letter_code
_entity_poly.pdbx_strand_id
1 'polypeptide(L)'
;MILVGLAAMTQTLNHLGQTYWDRFSTVNYFDENGMFIVSVYAFPLIFNGFFTLIFVLKAAANMMIKVKRAQLRSQAQAKNKKKE
;
A
#
# COMPACT_ATOMS: atom_id res chain seq x y z
N MET A 1 -18.73 -0.68 -0.24
CA MET A 1 -19.67 -1.07 -1.32
C MET A 1 -18.93 -1.65 -2.53
N ILE A 2 -18.07 -0.88 -3.22
CA ILE A 2 -17.40 -1.34 -4.46
C ILE A 2 -16.50 -2.59 -4.25
N LEU A 3 -15.62 -2.57 -3.24
CA LEU A 3 -14.75 -3.72 -2.94
C LEU A 3 -15.53 -5.00 -2.57
N VAL A 4 -16.68 -4.84 -1.90
CA VAL A 4 -17.54 -5.98 -1.53
C VAL A 4 -18.23 -6.56 -2.76
N GLY A 5 -18.67 -5.70 -3.69
CA GLY A 5 -19.21 -6.14 -4.97
C GLY A 5 -18.18 -6.89 -5.82
N LEU A 6 -16.96 -6.35 -5.93
CA LEU A 6 -15.85 -7.02 -6.61
C LEU A 6 -15.51 -8.37 -5.96
N ALA A 7 -15.45 -8.41 -4.61
CA ALA A 7 -15.21 -9.64 -3.86
C ALA A 7 -16.29 -10.70 -4.14
N ALA A 8 -17.56 -10.32 -4.13
CA ALA A 8 -18.68 -11.22 -4.42
C ALA A 8 -18.65 -11.76 -5.86
N MET A 9 -18.18 -10.95 -6.81
CA MET A 9 -18.04 -11.36 -8.22
C MET A 9 -16.80 -12.21 -8.51
N THR A 10 -15.86 -12.31 -7.56
CA THR A 10 -14.56 -12.99 -7.76
C THR A 10 -14.75 -14.44 -8.19
N GLN A 11 -15.61 -15.20 -7.50
CA GLN A 11 -15.83 -16.61 -7.82
C GLN A 11 -16.46 -16.78 -9.21
N THR A 12 -17.46 -15.96 -9.54
CA THR A 12 -18.12 -15.98 -10.84
C THR A 12 -17.15 -15.65 -11.97
N LEU A 13 -16.33 -14.61 -11.80
CA LEU A 13 -15.33 -14.21 -12.79
C LEU A 13 -14.24 -15.27 -12.96
N ASN A 14 -13.82 -15.91 -11.86
CA ASN A 14 -12.84 -16.99 -11.91
C ASN A 14 -13.36 -18.19 -12.70
N HIS A 15 -14.59 -18.63 -12.42
CA HIS A 15 -15.21 -19.75 -13.13
C HIS A 15 -15.45 -19.44 -14.61
N LEU A 16 -15.88 -18.21 -14.94
CA LEU A 16 -16.00 -17.76 -16.32
C LEU A 16 -14.63 -17.75 -17.02
N GLY A 17 -13.59 -17.27 -16.36
CA GLY A 17 -12.22 -17.33 -16.85
C GLY A 17 -11.77 -18.78 -17.10
N GLN A 18 -12.06 -19.70 -16.18
CA GLN A 18 -11.75 -21.12 -16.32
C GLN A 18 -12.54 -21.79 -17.45
N THR A 19 -13.75 -21.32 -17.77
CA THR A 19 -14.59 -21.87 -18.85
C THR A 19 -14.17 -21.35 -20.22
N TYR A 20 -13.71 -20.09 -20.31
CA TYR A 20 -13.49 -19.38 -21.57
C TYR A 20 -12.04 -18.90 -21.77
N TRP A 21 -11.07 -19.44 -21.03
CA TRP A 21 -9.67 -19.00 -21.07
C TRP A 21 -9.08 -19.02 -22.48
N ASP A 22 -9.46 -20.02 -23.28
CA ASP A 22 -8.99 -20.28 -24.64
C ASP A 22 -9.34 -19.15 -25.62
N ARG A 23 -10.35 -18.35 -25.30
CA ARG A 23 -10.76 -17.20 -26.12
C ARG A 23 -9.79 -16.02 -26.02
N PHE A 24 -9.00 -15.94 -24.95
CA PHE A 24 -8.15 -14.77 -24.67
C PHE A 24 -6.74 -15.10 -24.17
N SER A 25 -6.44 -16.37 -23.93
CA SER A 25 -5.17 -16.83 -23.39
C SER A 25 -4.74 -18.14 -24.04
N THR A 26 -3.43 -18.31 -24.20
CA THR A 26 -2.82 -19.56 -24.65
C THR A 26 -2.81 -20.64 -23.55
N VAL A 27 -2.99 -20.25 -22.29
CA VAL A 27 -3.00 -21.16 -21.13
C VAL A 27 -4.11 -20.80 -20.15
N ASN A 28 -4.62 -21.79 -19.43
CA ASN A 28 -5.61 -21.55 -18.38
C ASN A 28 -4.92 -21.09 -17.09
N TYR A 29 -5.12 -19.81 -16.72
CA TYR A 29 -4.61 -19.24 -15.48
C TYR A 29 -5.58 -19.40 -14.29
N PHE A 30 -6.84 -19.76 -14.55
CA PHE A 30 -7.90 -19.79 -13.55
C PHE A 30 -8.01 -21.20 -12.97
N ASP A 31 -7.69 -21.31 -11.68
CA ASP A 31 -7.78 -22.55 -10.91
C ASP A 31 -8.94 -22.50 -9.90
N GLU A 32 -9.30 -23.64 -9.32
CA GLU A 32 -10.38 -23.73 -8.32
C GLU A 32 -10.10 -22.87 -7.07
N ASN A 33 -8.82 -22.65 -6.77
CA ASN A 33 -8.38 -21.84 -5.65
C ASN A 33 -8.47 -20.32 -5.93
N GLY A 34 -8.62 -19.91 -7.20
CA GLY A 34 -8.66 -18.52 -7.62
C GLY A 34 -7.35 -17.76 -7.44
N MET A 35 -6.20 -18.43 -7.43
CA MET A 35 -4.90 -17.80 -7.11
C MET A 35 -4.54 -16.67 -8.08
N PHE A 36 -4.82 -16.86 -9.37
CA PHE A 36 -4.58 -15.83 -10.39
C PHE A 36 -5.45 -14.59 -10.18
N ILE A 37 -6.78 -14.76 -10.04
CA ILE A 37 -7.69 -13.62 -9.91
C ILE A 37 -7.46 -12.86 -8.60
N VAL A 38 -7.13 -13.57 -7.52
CA VAL A 38 -6.73 -12.95 -6.24
C VAL A 38 -5.46 -12.12 -6.41
N SER A 39 -4.46 -12.64 -7.13
CA SER A 39 -3.22 -11.91 -7.39
C SER A 39 -3.45 -10.62 -8.18
N VAL A 40 -4.36 -10.67 -9.18
CA VAL A 40 -4.75 -9.49 -9.97
C VAL A 40 -5.39 -8.41 -9.10
N TYR A 41 -6.22 -8.77 -8.12
CA TYR A 41 -6.80 -7.81 -7.17
C TYR A 41 -5.82 -7.35 -6.09
N ALA A 42 -4.95 -8.24 -5.61
CA ALA A 42 -3.98 -7.92 -4.57
C ALA A 42 -2.88 -6.98 -5.06
N PHE A 43 -2.44 -7.12 -6.31
CA PHE A 43 -1.36 -6.32 -6.87
C PHE A 43 -1.57 -4.81 -6.75
N PRO A 44 -2.68 -4.19 -7.23
CA PRO A 44 -2.91 -2.76 -7.09
C PRO A 44 -3.07 -2.33 -5.62
N LEU A 45 -3.63 -3.20 -4.76
CA LEU A 45 -3.78 -2.92 -3.32
C LEU A 45 -2.41 -2.87 -2.61
N ILE A 46 -1.55 -3.86 -2.86
CA ILE A 46 -0.19 -3.91 -2.32
C ILE A 46 0.62 -2.73 -2.85
N PHE A 47 0.51 -2.42 -4.14
CA PHE A 47 1.17 -1.28 -4.75
C PHE A 47 0.75 0.02 -4.06
N ASN A 48 -0.56 0.26 -3.88
CA ASN A 48 -1.06 1.41 -3.14
C ASN A 48 -0.53 1.47 -1.69
N GLY A 49 -0.53 0.33 -0.99
CA GLY A 49 0.02 0.21 0.35
C GLY A 49 1.51 0.55 0.42
N PHE A 50 2.28 0.14 -0.59
CA PHE A 50 3.70 0.44 -0.68
C PHE A 50 3.98 1.94 -0.80
N PHE A 51 3.26 2.66 -1.67
CA PHE A 51 3.40 4.13 -1.75
C PHE A 51 2.95 4.82 -0.47
N THR A 52 1.84 4.36 0.11
CA THR A 52 1.36 4.88 1.39
C THR A 52 2.43 4.74 2.46
N LEU A 53 3.09 3.58 2.54
CA LEU A 53 4.20 3.35 3.47
C LEU A 53 5.37 4.30 3.23
N ILE A 54 5.78 4.51 1.97
CA ILE A 54 6.82 5.49 1.62
C ILE A 54 6.45 6.89 2.12
N PHE A 55 5.22 7.33 1.88
CA PHE A 55 4.77 8.65 2.31
C PHE A 55 4.73 8.80 3.83
N VAL A 56 4.23 7.78 4.54
CA VAL A 56 4.22 7.76 6.00
C VAL A 56 5.64 7.79 6.56
N LEU A 57 6.56 7.00 6.02
CA LEU A 57 7.96 7.02 6.45
C LEU A 57 8.62 8.38 6.24
N LYS A 58 8.40 9.01 5.07
CA LYS A 58 8.89 10.36 4.79
C LYS A 58 8.31 11.39 5.76
N ALA A 59 7.01 11.32 6.03
CA ALA A 59 6.35 12.22 6.96
C ALA A 59 6.90 12.06 8.39
N ALA A 60 7.06 10.82 8.86
CA ALA A 60 7.62 10.51 10.16
C ALA A 60 9.06 11.01 10.31
N ALA A 61 9.92 10.76 9.29
CA ALA A 61 11.29 11.24 9.27
C ALA A 61 11.37 12.77 9.33
N ASN A 62 10.57 13.46 8.50
CA ASN A 62 10.52 14.92 8.48
C ASN A 62 10.05 15.50 9.82
N MET A 63 9.07 14.87 10.47
CA MET A 63 8.61 15.28 11.80
C MET A 63 9.70 15.10 12.85
N MET A 64 10.41 13.97 12.84
CA MET A 64 11.53 13.73 13.74
C MET A 64 12.64 14.77 13.57
N ILE A 65 12.99 15.11 12.33
CA ILE A 65 13.97 16.15 12.03
C ILE A 65 13.48 17.52 12.56
N LYS A 66 12.22 17.87 12.34
CA LYS A 66 11.63 19.14 12.81
C LYS A 66 11.68 19.24 14.34
N VAL A 67 11.29 18.18 15.04
CA VAL A 67 11.32 18.11 16.51
C VAL A 67 12.76 18.19 17.02
N LYS A 68 13.68 17.43 16.44
CA LYS A 68 15.11 17.46 16.83
C LYS A 68 15.71 18.85 16.64
N ARG A 69 15.42 19.52 15.52
CA ARG A 69 15.88 20.90 15.25
C ARG A 69 15.31 21.88 16.27
N ALA A 70 14.03 21.78 16.62
CA ALA A 70 13.41 22.63 17.64
C ALA A 70 14.06 22.44 19.01
N GLN A 71 14.32 21.17 19.39
CA GLN A 71 14.99 20.83 20.65
C GLN A 71 16.44 21.34 20.73
N LEU A 72 17.18 21.33 19.62
CA LEU A 72 18.55 21.87 19.58
C LEU A 72 18.55 23.41 19.69
N ARG A 73 17.60 24.08 19.02
CA ARG A 73 17.45 25.55 19.11
C ARG A 73 17.11 26.00 20.52
N SER A 74 16.18 25.33 21.20
CA SER A 74 15.82 25.68 22.59
C SER A 74 17.00 25.48 23.55
N GLN A 75 17.78 24.41 23.38
CA GLN A 75 18.99 24.17 24.17
C GLN A 75 20.06 25.23 23.95
N ALA A 76 20.30 25.66 22.70
CA ALA A 76 21.26 26.72 22.40
C ALA A 76 20.85 28.05 23.05
N GLN A 77 19.57 28.43 22.96
CA GLN A 77 19.04 29.63 23.60
C GLN A 77 19.16 29.58 25.13
N ALA A 78 18.86 28.43 25.74
CA ALA A 78 19.00 28.23 27.19
C ALA A 78 20.46 28.32 27.66
N LYS A 79 21.43 27.88 26.85
CA LYS A 79 22.86 28.01 27.15
C LYS A 79 23.34 29.46 27.06
N ASN A 80 22.87 30.23 26.08
CA ASN A 80 23.23 31.63 25.93
C ASN A 80 22.71 32.48 27.10
N LYS A 81 21.46 32.27 27.53
CA LYS A 81 20.87 32.94 28.71
C LYS A 81 21.57 32.66 30.05
N LYS A 82 22.38 31.60 30.15
CA LYS A 82 23.15 31.27 31.36
C LYS A 82 24.57 31.87 31.36
N LYS A 83 25.03 32.40 30.22
CA LYS A 83 26.35 33.01 30.07
C LYS A 83 26.32 34.53 30.19
N GLU A 84 25.15 35.14 29.95
CA GLU A 84 24.81 36.51 30.37
C GLU A 84 24.43 36.53 31.85
#